data_AF-A0A2P6MBA6-F1
#
_entry.id   AF-A0A2P6MBA6-F1
#
_cell.length_a   1.000
_cell.length_b   1.000
_cell.length_c   1.000
_cell.angle_alpha   90.00
_cell.angle_beta   90.00
_cell.angle_gamma   90.00
#
_symmetry.space_group_name_H-M   'P 1'
#
loop_
_entity.id
_entity.type
_entity.pdbx_description
1 polymer ?
#
loop_
_entity_poly.entity_id
_entity_poly.type
_entity_poly.pdbx_seq_one_letter_code
_entity_poly.pdbx_strand_id
1 'polypeptide(L)'
;MATPKRPLSPFMLGSYYRIQLTSFGSLLHRATGVALAIGSLVFAGWLVAAASGEAAFAAYSAALASLPGKVALFGFSACLVYHLLNGIRHLVWDAGHGYEIPKAYASGYAVITLAIIFTAVLWYVGLTAGGAA
;
A
#
# COMPACT_ATOMS: atom_id res chain seq x y z
N MET A 1 25.08 36.42 21.89
CA MET A 1 23.76 36.93 21.46
C MET A 1 23.25 36.02 20.35
N ALA A 2 22.28 35.14 20.62
CA ALA A 2 21.71 34.27 19.60
C ALA A 2 20.89 35.12 18.61
N THR A 3 21.15 34.98 17.31
CA THR A 3 20.38 35.66 16.27
C THR A 3 18.91 35.23 16.36
N PRO A 4 17.93 36.15 16.38
CA PRO A 4 16.52 35.77 16.46
C PRO A 4 16.16 34.88 15.28
N LYS A 5 15.65 33.67 15.58
CA LYS A 5 15.26 32.67 14.57
C LYS A 5 14.05 33.21 13.80
N ARG A 6 14.20 33.41 12.49
CA ARG A 6 13.10 33.85 11.62
C ARG A 6 11.94 32.84 11.69
N PRO A 7 10.69 33.29 11.79
CA PRO A 7 9.54 32.39 11.83
C PRO A 7 9.36 31.70 10.48
N LEU A 8 8.94 30.44 10.53
CA LEU A 8 8.62 29.64 9.34
C LEU A 8 7.17 29.91 8.95
N SER A 9 6.91 30.16 7.66
CA SER A 9 5.53 30.32 7.17
C SER A 9 4.74 29.02 7.38
N PRO A 10 3.41 29.07 7.59
CA PRO A 10 2.61 27.85 7.72
C PRO A 10 2.62 27.05 6.39
N PHE A 11 3.01 25.77 6.44
CA PHE A 11 3.14 24.92 5.24
C PHE A 11 2.52 23.52 5.40
N MET A 12 2.05 23.18 6.61
CA MET A 12 1.54 21.84 6.90
C MET A 12 0.23 21.57 6.13
N LEU A 13 0.10 20.33 5.66
CA LEU A 13 -1.09 19.80 4.99
C LEU A 13 -2.33 19.98 5.89
N GLY A 14 -3.45 20.37 5.28
CA GLY A 14 -4.73 20.55 5.98
C GLY A 14 -5.09 22.03 6.16
N SER A 15 -4.71 22.63 7.29
CA SER A 15 -5.21 23.96 7.69
C SER A 15 -4.75 25.10 6.80
N TYR A 16 -3.55 24.98 6.19
CA TYR A 16 -2.95 26.04 5.38
C TYR A 16 -2.65 25.60 3.95
N TYR A 17 -2.49 24.28 3.72
CA TYR A 17 -2.26 23.72 2.39
C TYR A 17 -3.39 22.75 2.01
N ARG A 18 -4.07 23.04 0.89
CA ARG A 18 -5.16 22.21 0.38
C ARG A 18 -4.63 20.88 -0.14
N ILE A 19 -5.24 19.79 0.32
CA ILE A 19 -4.88 18.44 -0.14
C ILE A 19 -5.44 18.21 -1.54
N GLN A 20 -4.57 17.97 -2.52
CA GLN A 20 -4.93 17.51 -3.86
C GLN A 20 -4.83 15.99 -3.94
N LEU A 21 -5.57 15.39 -4.90
CA LEU A 21 -5.52 13.96 -5.19
C LEU A 21 -4.09 13.46 -5.44
N THR A 22 -3.30 14.22 -6.19
CA THR A 22 -1.91 13.88 -6.52
C THR A 22 -0.99 13.89 -5.29
N SER A 23 -1.11 14.92 -4.45
CA SER A 23 -0.35 15.03 -3.18
C SER A 23 -0.70 13.89 -2.22
N PHE A 24 -1.99 13.58 -2.07
CA PHE A 24 -2.44 12.48 -1.24
C PHE A 24 -1.99 11.11 -1.80
N GLY A 25 -2.08 10.92 -3.12
CA GLY A 25 -1.63 9.70 -3.78
C GLY A 25 -0.13 9.43 -3.57
N SER A 26 0.71 10.47 -3.63
CA SER A 26 2.13 10.38 -3.32
C SER A 26 2.40 10.03 -1.85
N LEU A 27 1.65 10.60 -0.90
CA LEU A 27 1.74 10.24 0.51
C LEU A 27 1.37 8.77 0.73
N LEU A 28 0.26 8.32 0.16
CA LEU A 28 -0.17 6.93 0.22
C LEU A 28 0.85 5.98 -0.40
N HIS A 29 1.49 6.35 -1.51
CA HIS A 29 2.51 5.49 -2.14
C HIS A 29 3.69 5.24 -1.19
N ARG A 30 4.14 6.28 -0.47
CA ARG A 30 5.19 6.14 0.55
C ARG A 30 4.72 5.33 1.75
N ALA A 31 3.53 5.60 2.28
CA ALA A 31 2.98 4.88 3.41
C ALA A 31 2.79 3.39 3.12
N THR A 32 2.25 3.05 1.94
CA THR A 32 2.12 1.66 1.48
C THR A 32 3.47 1.00 1.27
N GLY A 33 4.48 1.71 0.77
CA GLY A 33 5.85 1.18 0.65
C GLY A 33 6.45 0.79 2.01
N VAL A 34 6.27 1.62 3.04
CA VAL A 34 6.70 1.29 4.41
C VAL A 34 5.93 0.09 4.95
N ALA A 35 4.61 0.07 4.79
CA ALA A 35 3.78 -1.05 5.22
C ALA A 35 4.20 -2.38 4.54
N LEU A 36 4.55 -2.34 3.26
CA LEU A 36 5.05 -3.50 2.51
C LEU A 36 6.41 -3.96 2.98
N ALA A 37 7.33 -3.04 3.28
CA ALA A 37 8.63 -3.40 3.85
C ALA A 37 8.46 -4.14 5.18
N ILE A 38 7.59 -3.66 6.07
CA ILE A 38 7.28 -4.37 7.32
C ILE A 38 6.59 -5.71 7.05
N GLY A 39 5.59 -5.71 6.17
CA GLY A 39 4.84 -6.92 5.82
C GLY A 39 5.68 -8.00 5.14
N SER A 40 6.74 -7.63 4.42
CA SER A 40 7.67 -8.60 3.83
C SER A 40 8.40 -9.44 4.88
N LEU A 41 8.55 -8.94 6.12
CA LEU A 41 9.10 -9.73 7.22
C LEU A 41 8.11 -10.82 7.67
N VAL A 42 6.81 -10.52 7.67
CA VAL A 42 5.76 -11.52 7.91
C VAL A 42 5.76 -12.56 6.79
N PHE A 43 5.83 -12.12 5.53
CA PHE A 43 5.93 -13.03 4.39
C PHE A 43 7.19 -13.91 4.46
N ALA A 44 8.34 -13.34 4.82
CA ALA A 44 9.56 -14.11 5.05
C ALA A 44 9.41 -15.13 6.18
N GLY A 45 8.75 -14.75 7.28
CA GLY A 45 8.42 -15.66 8.38
C GLY A 45 7.54 -16.83 7.94
N TRP A 46 6.57 -16.57 7.06
CA TRP A 46 5.74 -17.62 6.45
C TRP A 46 6.57 -18.58 5.58
N LEU A 47 7.52 -18.07 4.78
CA LEU A 47 8.45 -18.90 3.99
C LEU A 47 9.37 -19.75 4.88
N VAL A 48 9.88 -19.17 5.98
CA VAL A 48 10.68 -19.90 6.96
C VAL A 48 9.85 -21.01 7.62
N ALA A 49 8.60 -20.71 8.01
CA ALA A 49 7.70 -21.72 8.56
C ALA A 49 7.41 -22.84 7.57
N ALA A 50 7.21 -22.51 6.29
CA ALA A 50 7.03 -23.49 5.22
C ALA A 50 8.25 -24.42 5.05
N ALA A 51 9.47 -23.88 5.20
CA ALA A 51 10.70 -24.65 5.13
C ALA A 51 11.01 -25.45 6.41
N SER A 52 10.40 -25.10 7.55
CA SER A 52 10.68 -25.69 8.87
C SER A 52 9.86 -26.95 9.18
N GLY A 53 8.98 -27.36 8.26
CA GLY A 53 8.15 -28.55 8.39
C GLY A 53 6.68 -28.25 8.73
N GLU A 54 5.86 -29.30 8.65
CA GLU A 54 4.40 -29.22 8.68
C GLU A 54 3.85 -28.52 9.93
N ALA A 55 4.36 -28.86 11.12
CA ALA A 55 3.86 -28.28 12.37
C ALA A 55 4.09 -26.76 12.45
N ALA A 56 5.26 -26.27 12.01
CA ALA A 56 5.57 -24.85 11.98
C ALA A 56 4.70 -24.11 10.96
N PHE A 57 4.55 -24.67 9.77
CA PHE A 57 3.70 -24.11 8.73
C PHE A 57 2.22 -24.06 9.12
N ALA A 58 1.70 -25.11 9.76
CA ALA A 58 0.33 -25.16 10.24
C ALA A 58 0.06 -24.11 11.32
N ALA A 59 0.96 -23.97 12.30
CA ALA A 59 0.84 -22.95 13.34
C ALA A 59 0.86 -21.53 12.77
N TYR A 60 1.76 -21.24 11.83
CA TYR A 60 1.84 -19.93 11.18
C TYR A 60 0.59 -19.64 10.34
N SER A 61 0.14 -20.63 9.57
CA SER A 61 -1.06 -20.52 8.72
C SER A 61 -2.31 -20.31 9.56
N ALA A 62 -2.44 -20.99 10.71
CA ALA A 62 -3.53 -20.76 11.66
C ALA A 62 -3.53 -19.33 12.22
N ALA A 63 -2.35 -18.79 12.54
CA ALA A 63 -2.23 -17.40 12.98
C ALA A 63 -2.67 -16.41 11.90
N LEU A 64 -2.30 -16.64 10.63
CA LEU A 64 -2.76 -15.82 9.50
C LEU A 64 -4.25 -16.01 9.18
N ALA A 65 -4.82 -17.19 9.43
CA ALA A 65 -6.24 -17.48 9.23
C ALA A 65 -7.15 -16.89 10.32
N SER A 66 -6.58 -16.51 11.47
CA SER A 66 -7.30 -15.78 12.53
C SER A 66 -7.82 -14.42 12.03
N LEU A 67 -8.81 -13.84 12.71
CA LEU A 67 -9.36 -12.54 12.31
C LEU A 67 -8.28 -11.43 12.25
N PRO A 68 -7.40 -11.25 13.25
CA PRO A 68 -6.30 -10.30 13.14
C PRO A 68 -5.34 -10.60 11.98
N GLY A 69 -5.05 -11.89 11.72
CA GLY A 69 -4.24 -12.33 10.60
C GLY A 69 -4.85 -11.98 9.25
N LYS A 70 -6.14 -12.23 9.07
CA LYS A 70 -6.89 -11.88 7.86
C LYS A 70 -6.94 -10.37 7.65
N VAL A 71 -7.13 -9.57 8.70
CA VAL A 71 -7.06 -8.10 8.60
C VAL A 71 -5.67 -7.64 8.18
N ALA A 72 -4.60 -8.24 8.73
CA ALA A 72 -3.23 -7.93 8.33
C ALA A 72 -2.96 -8.33 6.86
N LEU A 73 -3.41 -9.51 6.42
CA LEU A 73 -3.32 -9.95 5.02
C LEU A 73 -4.12 -9.03 4.08
N PHE A 74 -5.28 -8.55 4.51
CA PHE A 74 -6.08 -7.60 3.73
C PHE A 74 -5.31 -6.30 3.55
N GLY A 75 -4.81 -5.73 4.66
CA GLY A 75 -4.00 -4.52 4.62
C GLY A 75 -2.77 -4.67 3.75
N PHE A 76 -2.03 -5.79 3.90
CA PHE A 76 -0.84 -6.08 3.10
C PHE A 76 -1.16 -6.18 1.60
N SER A 77 -2.17 -6.96 1.23
CA SER A 77 -2.58 -7.13 -0.17
C SER A 77 -3.12 -5.83 -0.80
N ALA A 78 -3.93 -5.06 -0.06
CA ALA A 78 -4.41 -3.75 -0.50
C ALA A 78 -3.24 -2.75 -0.71
N CYS A 79 -2.27 -2.73 0.22
CA CYS A 79 -1.06 -1.94 0.08
C CYS A 79 -0.25 -2.37 -1.15
N LEU A 80 -0.11 -3.68 -1.38
CA LEU A 80 0.65 -4.24 -2.50
C LEU A 80 0.06 -3.81 -3.83
N VAL A 81 -1.25 -3.99 -4.00
CA VAL A 81 -1.97 -3.64 -5.23
C VAL A 81 -1.87 -2.14 -5.50
N TYR A 82 -2.17 -1.29 -4.49
CA TYR A 82 -2.08 0.16 -4.66
C TYR A 82 -0.64 0.60 -5.00
N HIS A 83 0.36 0.10 -4.25
CA HIS A 83 1.75 0.48 -4.43
C HIS A 83 2.27 0.09 -5.81
N LEU A 84 1.90 -1.10 -6.29
CA LEU A 84 2.23 -1.57 -7.63
C LEU A 84 1.61 -0.67 -8.71
N LEU A 85 0.30 -0.42 -8.66
CA LEU A 85 -0.40 0.38 -9.67
C LEU A 85 0.10 1.83 -9.69
N ASN A 86 0.26 2.44 -8.50
CA ASN A 86 0.81 3.78 -8.43
C ASN A 86 2.30 3.82 -8.81
N GLY A 87 3.05 2.76 -8.53
CA GLY A 87 4.44 2.60 -8.98
C GLY A 87 4.56 2.55 -10.50
N ILE A 88 3.68 1.81 -11.18
CA ILE A 88 3.58 1.83 -12.65
C ILE A 88 3.29 3.24 -13.16
N ARG A 89 2.34 3.96 -12.52
CA ARG A 89 2.06 5.36 -12.85
C ARG A 89 3.29 6.26 -12.68
N HIS A 90 4.09 6.06 -11.63
CA HIS A 90 5.36 6.75 -11.44
C HIS A 90 6.36 6.41 -12.56
N LEU A 91 6.51 5.15 -12.94
CA LEU A 91 7.39 4.75 -14.05
C LEU A 91 6.95 5.34 -15.41
N VAL A 92 5.64 5.47 -15.63
CA VAL A 92 5.10 6.16 -16.81
C VAL A 92 5.45 7.65 -16.79
N TRP A 93 5.41 8.28 -15.61
CA TRP A 93 5.92 9.64 -15.43
C TRP A 93 7.42 9.72 -15.67
N ASP A 94 8.21 8.79 -15.17
CA ASP A 94 9.67 8.77 -15.38
C ASP A 94 10.04 8.59 -16.86
N ALA A 95 9.18 7.91 -17.63
CA ALA A 95 9.29 7.78 -19.08
C ALA A 95 8.87 9.05 -19.87
N GLY A 96 8.42 10.10 -19.18
CA GLY A 96 8.11 11.41 -19.80
C GLY A 96 6.64 11.61 -20.18
N HIS A 97 5.71 10.79 -19.71
CA HIS A 97 4.30 10.83 -20.10
C HIS A 97 3.38 11.28 -18.96
N GLY A 98 2.25 11.94 -19.27
CA GLY A 98 1.14 12.10 -18.31
C GLY A 98 1.28 13.21 -17.27
N TYR A 99 2.09 14.24 -17.55
CA TYR A 99 2.31 15.38 -16.65
C TYR A 99 1.22 16.44 -16.69
N GLU A 100 0.41 16.48 -17.74
CA GLU A 100 -0.67 17.46 -17.83
C GLU A 100 -1.70 17.22 -16.72
N ILE A 101 -2.15 18.28 -16.05
CA ILE A 101 -3.03 18.20 -14.88
C ILE A 101 -4.25 17.27 -15.10
N PRO A 102 -4.98 17.35 -16.23
CA PRO A 102 -6.10 16.42 -16.47
C PRO A 102 -5.66 14.96 -16.52
N LYS A 103 -4.52 14.65 -17.15
CA LYS A 103 -3.97 13.28 -17.23
C LYS A 103 -3.44 12.80 -15.88
N ALA A 104 -2.82 13.68 -15.11
CA ALA A 104 -2.37 13.38 -13.76
C ALA A 104 -3.55 13.02 -12.84
N TYR A 105 -4.69 13.71 -12.96
CA TYR A 105 -5.90 13.37 -12.21
C TYR A 105 -6.57 12.09 -12.74
N ALA A 106 -6.72 11.94 -14.05
CA ALA A 106 -7.32 10.75 -14.65
C ALA A 106 -6.55 9.47 -14.26
N SER A 107 -5.22 9.49 -14.36
CA SER A 107 -4.37 8.37 -13.91
C SER A 107 -4.46 8.13 -12.40
N GLY A 108 -4.63 9.19 -11.59
CA GLY A 108 -4.83 9.06 -10.15
C GLY A 108 -6.15 8.35 -9.79
N TYR A 109 -7.25 8.73 -10.43
CA TYR A 109 -8.53 8.03 -10.26
C TYR A 109 -8.46 6.59 -10.77
N ALA A 110 -7.83 6.35 -11.91
CA ALA A 110 -7.64 5.00 -12.45
C ALA A 110 -6.91 4.09 -11.46
N VAL A 111 -5.81 4.57 -10.85
CA VAL A 111 -5.07 3.81 -9.82
C VAL A 111 -5.97 3.44 -8.64
N ILE A 112 -6.75 4.39 -8.11
CA ILE A 112 -7.63 4.14 -6.95
C ILE A 112 -8.71 3.12 -7.31
N THR A 113 -9.40 3.32 -8.44
CA THR A 113 -10.49 2.44 -8.88
C THR A 113 -9.97 1.02 -9.12
N LEU A 114 -8.85 0.88 -9.85
CA LEU A 114 -8.24 -0.43 -10.12
C LEU A 114 -7.74 -1.09 -8.83
N ALA A 115 -7.18 -0.32 -7.90
CA ALA A 115 -6.71 -0.87 -6.63
C ALA A 115 -7.86 -1.48 -5.81
N ILE A 116 -9.01 -0.81 -5.77
CA ILE A 116 -10.22 -1.31 -5.11
C ILE A 116 -10.71 -2.59 -5.81
N ILE A 117 -10.84 -2.57 -7.14
CA ILE A 117 -11.32 -3.71 -7.92
C ILE A 117 -10.41 -4.92 -7.74
N PHE A 118 -9.10 -4.78 -7.95
CA PHE A 118 -8.17 -5.89 -7.86
C PHE A 118 -8.05 -6.45 -6.45
N THR A 119 -8.09 -5.59 -5.42
CA THR A 119 -8.11 -6.07 -4.03
C THR A 119 -9.40 -6.84 -3.75
N ALA A 120 -10.55 -6.35 -4.20
CA ALA A 120 -11.83 -7.04 -4.03
C ALA A 120 -11.87 -8.39 -4.76
N VAL A 121 -11.36 -8.44 -6.00
CA VAL A 121 -11.26 -9.69 -6.77
C VAL A 121 -10.32 -10.68 -6.09
N LEU A 122 -9.15 -10.23 -5.62
CA LEU A 122 -8.19 -11.07 -4.91
C LEU A 122 -8.82 -11.71 -3.67
N TRP A 123 -9.59 -10.93 -2.90
CA TRP A 123 -10.28 -11.42 -1.72
C TRP A 123 -11.48 -12.31 -2.04
N TYR A 124 -12.25 -11.98 -3.06
CA TYR A 124 -13.33 -12.84 -3.54
C TYR A 124 -12.78 -14.21 -3.92
N VAL A 125 -11.75 -14.24 -4.77
CA VAL A 125 -11.08 -15.48 -5.17
C VAL A 125 -10.49 -16.22 -3.97
N GLY A 126 -9.80 -15.52 -3.07
CA GLY A 126 -9.23 -16.15 -1.86
C GLY A 126 -10.27 -16.82 -0.97
N LEU A 127 -11.45 -16.20 -0.82
CA LEU A 127 -12.56 -16.73 -0.03
C LEU A 127 -13.31 -17.86 -0.73
N THR A 128 -13.43 -17.84 -2.07
CA THR A 128 -14.19 -18.85 -2.82
C THR A 128 -13.35 -20.04 -3.29
N ALA A 129 -12.05 -19.84 -3.54
CA ALA A 129 -11.15 -20.87 -4.08
C ALA A 129 -10.51 -21.77 -3.00
N GLY A 130 -10.97 -21.67 -1.74
CA GLY A 130 -10.49 -22.53 -0.66
C GLY A 130 -9.17 -22.09 -0.03
N GLY A 131 -8.86 -20.78 -0.02
CA GLY A 131 -7.74 -20.23 0.74
C GLY A 131 -7.98 -20.35 2.25
N ALA A 132 -7.67 -21.53 2.80
CA ALA A 132 -7.65 -21.86 4.23
C ALA A 132 -8.85 -21.33 5.04
N ALA A 133 -9.97 -22.04 4.92
CA ALA A 133 -10.86 -22.27 6.06
C ALA A 133 -10.50 -23.64 6.66
#